data_AF-A0A0R2ZEV7-F1
#
_entry.id   AF-A0A0R2ZEV7-F1
#
_cell.length_a   1.000
_cell.length_b   1.000
_cell.length_c   1.000
_cell.angle_alpha   90.00
_cell.angle_beta   90.00
_cell.angle_gamma   90.00
#
_symmetry.space_group_name_H-M   'P 1'
#
loop_
_entity.id
_entity.type
_entity.pdbx_description
1 polymer ?
#
loop_
_entity_poly.entity_id
_entity_poly.type
_entity_poly.pdbx_seq_one_letter_code
_entity_poly.pdbx_strand_id
1 'polypeptide(L)'
;MDAAYPFHIEAQSLSETLLLIGRASGCTVSFKPDNTRDYQSQPINGRLSVRQAMGLALIDSDLETLQTRNGSLTVRKRGAAPRYVGEE
;
A
#
# COMPACT_ATOMS: atom_id res chain seq x y z
N MET A 1 8.10 -12.55 -10.86
CA MET A 1 9.25 -11.75 -10.41
C MET A 1 8.76 -10.32 -10.29
N ASP A 2 8.77 -9.74 -9.09
CA ASP A 2 8.35 -8.35 -8.89
C ASP A 2 9.48 -7.44 -9.40
N ALA A 3 9.18 -6.55 -10.34
CA ALA A 3 10.18 -5.64 -10.90
C ALA A 3 10.57 -4.59 -9.87
N ALA A 4 11.87 -4.30 -9.74
CA ALA A 4 12.35 -3.26 -8.84
C ALA A 4 12.31 -1.89 -9.54
N TYR A 5 11.71 -0.90 -8.89
CA TYR A 5 11.61 0.48 -9.37
C TYR A 5 12.42 1.41 -8.46
N PRO A 6 13.06 2.44 -9.01
CA PRO A 6 13.69 3.48 -8.19
C PRO A 6 12.59 4.33 -7.54
N PHE A 7 12.43 4.22 -6.23
CA PHE A 7 11.55 5.06 -5.45
C PHE A 7 12.36 6.15 -4.74
N HIS A 8 11.84 7.37 -4.81
CA HIS A 8 12.32 8.52 -4.05
C HIS A 8 11.07 9.28 -3.58
N ILE A 9 10.58 8.89 -2.41
CA ILE A 9 9.37 9.43 -1.81
C ILE A 9 9.75 9.99 -0.44
N GLU A 10 9.49 11.27 -0.23
CA GLU A 10 9.72 11.93 1.05
C GLU A 10 8.68 11.52 2.09
N ALA A 11 8.95 11.80 3.36
CA ALA A 11 8.00 11.55 4.44
C ALA A 11 6.76 12.45 4.25
N GLN A 12 5.60 11.84 4.01
CA GLN A 12 4.37 12.56 3.71
C GLN A 12 3.14 11.73 4.09
N SER A 13 1.95 12.27 3.84
CA SER A 13 0.68 11.57 4.06
C SER A 13 0.70 10.19 3.38
N LEU A 14 0.16 9.19 4.08
CA LEU A 14 0.18 7.83 3.57
C LEU A 14 -0.56 7.71 2.23
N SER A 15 -1.68 8.42 2.06
CA SER A 15 -2.43 8.48 0.80
C SER A 15 -1.56 8.92 -0.38
N GLU A 16 -0.78 9.99 -0.23
CA GLU A 16 0.09 10.51 -1.28
C GLU A 16 1.20 9.52 -1.61
N THR A 17 1.80 8.90 -0.59
CA THR A 17 2.83 7.87 -0.76
C THR A 17 2.31 6.69 -1.58
N LEU A 18 1.12 6.18 -1.25
CA LEU A 18 0.49 5.08 -1.97
C LEU A 18 0.22 5.41 -3.44
N LEU A 19 -0.23 6.64 -3.72
CA LEU A 19 -0.44 7.13 -5.08
C LEU A 19 0.88 7.22 -5.87
N LEU A 20 1.94 7.73 -5.26
CA LEU A 20 3.27 7.80 -5.89
C LEU A 20 3.82 6.40 -6.19
N ILE A 21 3.66 5.45 -5.27
CA ILE A 21 4.08 4.06 -5.48
C ILE A 21 3.35 3.45 -6.68
N GLY A 22 2.02 3.62 -6.75
CA GLY A 22 1.21 3.16 -7.88
C GLY A 22 1.64 3.79 -9.20
N ARG A 23 1.89 5.10 -9.21
CA ARG A 23 2.30 5.85 -10.40
C ARG A 23 3.67 5.42 -10.92
N ALA A 24 4.65 5.23 -10.03
CA ALA A 24 6.01 4.85 -10.42
C ALA A 24 6.08 3.40 -10.93
N SER A 25 5.21 2.52 -10.43
CA SER A 25 5.14 1.12 -10.84
C SER A 25 4.17 0.85 -11.99
N GLY A 26 3.27 1.78 -12.29
CA GLY A 26 2.15 1.55 -13.22
C GLY A 26 1.08 0.62 -12.65
N CYS A 27 1.07 0.41 -11.33
CA CYS A 27 0.13 -0.48 -10.66
C CYS A 27 -1.05 0.31 -10.09
N THR A 28 -2.26 -0.20 -10.28
CA THR A 28 -3.47 0.39 -9.68
C THR A 28 -3.50 0.09 -8.19
N VAL A 29 -3.51 1.15 -7.37
CA VAL A 29 -3.60 1.07 -5.92
C VAL A 29 -4.98 1.54 -5.47
N SER A 30 -5.72 0.67 -4.80
CA SER A 30 -7.04 0.96 -4.23
C SER A 30 -6.93 1.06 -2.72
N PHE A 31 -7.31 2.20 -2.16
CA PHE A 31 -7.35 2.42 -0.71
C PHE A 31 -8.53 3.33 -0.36
N LYS A 32 -8.98 3.27 0.90
CA LYS A 32 -9.98 4.21 1.41
C LYS A 32 -9.26 5.42 2.01
N PRO A 33 -9.51 6.65 1.53
CA PRO A 33 -8.80 7.84 2.02
C PRO A 33 -9.01 8.07 3.52
N ASP A 34 -10.19 7.72 4.04
CA ASP A 34 -10.52 7.80 5.47
C ASP A 34 -9.58 6.93 6.34
N ASN A 35 -9.21 5.75 5.85
CA ASN A 35 -8.29 4.85 6.57
C ASN A 35 -6.83 5.33 6.55
N THR A 36 -6.46 6.21 5.62
CA THR A 36 -5.08 6.67 5.42
C THR A 36 -4.87 8.10 5.92
N ARG A 37 -5.93 8.79 6.35
CA ARG A 37 -5.90 10.23 6.65
C ARG A 37 -5.07 10.57 7.88
N ASP A 38 -5.09 9.69 8.88
CA ASP A 38 -4.41 9.88 10.15
C ASP A 38 -3.00 9.26 10.19
N TYR A 39 -2.53 8.70 9.06
CA TYR A 39 -1.24 8.04 8.97
C TYR A 39 -0.26 8.79 8.06
N GLN A 40 0.99 8.81 8.46
CA GLN A 40 2.11 9.29 7.66
C GLN A 40 3.02 8.13 7.28
N SER A 41 3.53 8.17 6.06
CA SER A 41 4.55 7.23 5.61
C SER A 41 5.92 7.76 5.98
N GLN A 42 6.81 6.83 6.33
CA GLN A 42 8.24 7.08 6.36
C GLN A 42 8.78 7.35 4.94
N PRO A 43 9.93 8.03 4.81
CA PRO A 43 10.54 8.26 3.50
C PRO A 43 10.98 6.93 2.88
N ILE A 44 10.65 6.73 1.60
CA ILE A 44 10.95 5.49 0.86
C ILE A 44 11.97 5.84 -0.22
N ASN A 45 13.18 5.31 -0.03
CA ASN A 45 14.31 5.58 -0.92
C ASN A 45 15.03 4.29 -1.30
N GLY A 46 15.25 4.12 -2.60
CA GLY A 46 16.04 3.00 -3.14
C GLY A 46 15.33 2.25 -4.26
N ARG A 47 15.98 1.19 -4.76
CA ARG A 47 15.38 0.28 -5.73
C ARG A 47 14.61 -0.80 -4.99
N LEU A 48 13.28 -0.68 -5.00
CA LEU A 48 12.40 -1.57 -4.27
C LEU A 48 11.36 -2.14 -5.22
N SER A 49 10.84 -3.30 -4.85
CA SER A 49 9.63 -3.86 -5.42
C SER A 49 8.39 -3.09 -4.99
N VAL A 50 7.30 -3.11 -5.76
CA VAL A 50 6.05 -2.42 -5.38
C VAL A 50 5.56 -2.92 -4.03
N ARG A 51 5.62 -4.24 -3.81
CA ARG A 51 5.28 -4.87 -2.53
C ARG A 51 6.20 -4.42 -1.38
N GLN A 52 7.50 -4.24 -1.64
CA GLN A 52 8.43 -3.76 -0.61
C GLN A 52 8.16 -2.30 -0.25
N ALA A 53 7.99 -1.43 -1.25
CA ALA A 53 7.64 -0.03 -1.03
C ALA A 53 6.32 0.11 -0.26
N MET A 54 5.30 -0.68 -0.62
CA MET A 54 4.05 -0.77 0.12
C MET A 54 4.24 -1.22 1.58
N GLY A 55 5.07 -2.25 1.81
CA GLY A 55 5.37 -2.72 3.15
C GLY A 55 6.06 -1.66 4.02
N LEU A 56 6.98 -0.89 3.43
CA LEU A 56 7.63 0.24 4.11
C LEU A 56 6.66 1.38 4.38
N ALA A 57 5.78 1.70 3.43
CA ALA A 57 4.76 2.74 3.61
C ALA A 57 3.81 2.43 4.78
N LEU A 58 3.46 1.15 4.95
CA LEU A 58 2.50 0.69 5.95
C LEU A 58 3.15 0.18 7.24
N ILE A 59 4.46 0.32 7.42
CA ILE A 59 5.17 -0.28 8.56
C ILE A 59 4.71 0.30 9.90
N ASP A 60 4.43 1.60 9.92
CA ASP A 60 3.97 2.35 11.10
C ASP A 60 2.44 2.49 11.16
N SER A 61 1.73 1.78 10.26
CA SER A 61 0.27 1.84 10.16
C SER A 61 -0.36 0.51 10.56
N ASP A 62 -1.59 0.57 11.08
CA ASP A 62 -2.43 -0.62 11.29
C ASP A 62 -3.06 -1.12 9.98
N LEU A 63 -2.30 -1.06 8.89
CA LEU A 63 -2.74 -1.33 7.54
C LEU A 63 -1.87 -2.44 6.90
N GLU A 64 -2.44 -3.12 5.91
CA GLU A 64 -1.80 -4.14 5.10
C GLU A 64 -2.19 -3.98 3.63
N THR A 65 -1.28 -4.36 2.73
CA THR A 65 -1.57 -4.46 1.30
C THR A 65 -1.89 -5.87 0.87
N LEU A 66 -2.95 -6.00 0.08
CA LEU A 66 -3.36 -7.25 -0.54
C LEU A 66 -3.29 -7.13 -2.05
N GLN A 67 -2.52 -8.01 -2.70
CA GLN A 67 -2.45 -8.06 -4.16
C GLN A 67 -3.62 -8.88 -4.71
N THR A 68 -4.39 -8.28 -5.59
CA THR A 68 -5.48 -8.94 -6.30
C THR A 68 -4.96 -9.77 -7.47
N ARG A 69 -5.74 -10.76 -7.92
CA ARG A 69 -5.40 -11.57 -9.11
C ARG A 69 -5.25 -10.75 -10.40
N ASN A 70 -5.87 -9.57 -10.45
CA ASN A 70 -5.80 -8.67 -11.59
C ASN A 70 -4.53 -7.78 -11.57
N GLY A 71 -3.63 -7.98 -10.61
CA GLY A 71 -2.39 -7.21 -10.49
C GLY A 71 -2.52 -5.93 -9.66
N SER A 72 -3.74 -5.44 -9.42
CA SER A 72 -4.00 -4.27 -8.55
C SER A 72 -3.68 -4.57 -7.08
N LEU A 73 -3.31 -3.53 -6.33
CA LEU A 73 -3.02 -3.59 -4.90
C LEU A 73 -4.12 -2.90 -4.11
N THR A 74 -4.63 -3.57 -3.08
CA THR A 74 -5.67 -3.02 -2.20
C THR A 74 -5.12 -2.84 -0.78
N VAL A 75 -5.26 -1.65 -0.21
CA VAL A 75 -4.88 -1.35 1.18
C VAL A 75 -6.09 -1.55 2.08
N ARG A 76 -5.92 -2.32 3.16
CA ARG A 76 -6.96 -2.59 4.18
C ARG A 76 -6.37 -2.53 5.58
N LYS A 77 -7.23 -2.42 6.61
CA LYS A 77 -6.79 -2.53 8.01
C LYS A 77 -6.27 -3.93 8.31
N ARG A 78 -5.16 -3.99 9.05
CA ARG A 78 -4.51 -5.22 9.46
C ARG A 78 -5.45 -5.96 10.41
N GLY A 79 -5.81 -7.20 10.08
CA GLY A 79 -6.76 -7.96 10.90
C GLY A 79 -8.24 -7.61 10.71
N ALA A 80 -8.58 -6.80 9.69
CA ALA A 80 -9.94 -6.82 9.16
C ALA A 80 -10.16 -8.20 8.52
N ALA A 81 -10.64 -9.16 9.33
CA ALA A 81 -10.98 -10.50 8.87
C ALA A 81 -11.84 -10.37 7.62
N PRO A 82 -11.59 -11.16 6.55
CA PRO A 82 -12.62 -11.34 5.54
C PRO A 82 -13.81 -11.88 6.30
N ARG A 83 -14.85 -11.05 6.50
CA ARG A 83 -16.14 -11.54 6.97
C ARG A 83 -16.66 -12.42 5.85
N TYR A 84 -16.26 -13.68 5.84
CA TYR A 84 -17.09 -14.75 5.32
C TYR A 84 -18.29 -14.77 6.25
N VAL A 85 -19.35 -14.06 5.84
CA VAL A 85 -20.70 -14.31 6.33
C VAL A 85 -21.05 -15.69 5.79
N GLY A 86 -20.67 -16.72 6.53
CA GLY A 86 -21.37 -17.99 6.45
C GLY A 86 -22.67 -17.78 7.22
N GLU A 87 -23.77 -17.67 6.50
CA GLU A 87 -25.11 -17.91 7.03
C GLU A 87 -25.14 -19.30 7.68
N GLU A 88 -25.63 -19.37 8.92
CA GLU A 88 -26.07 -20.62 9.57
C GLU A 88 -27.59 -20.73 9.48
#